data_AF-A0A924SR65-F1
#
_entry.id   AF-A0A924SR65-F1
#
_cell.length_a   1.000
_cell.length_b   1.000
_cell.length_c   1.000
_cell.angle_alpha   90.00
_cell.angle_beta   90.00
_cell.angle_gamma   90.00
#
_symmetry.space_group_name_H-M   'P 1'
#
loop_
_entity.id
_entity.type
_entity.pdbx_description
1 polymer ?
#
loop_
_entity_poly.entity_id
_entity_poly.type
_entity_poly.pdbx_seq_one_letter_code
_entity_poly.pdbx_strand_id
1 'polypeptide(L)'
;RKTSVEEVINNAITSTISRTIITHGCTQMMVLSMLFFGGTTLHYFAIALTIGICFGIYSSVFVAAAIAMWLGVKREDLIKPVKEKDETDGAVV
;
A
#
# COMPACT_ATOMS: atom_id res chain seq x y z
N ARG A 1 17.39 15.28 13.67
CA ARG A 1 16.97 14.12 14.52
C ARG A 1 17.09 12.86 13.65
N LYS A 2 17.88 11.85 14.02
CA LYS A 2 18.17 10.67 13.18
C LYS A 2 17.10 9.57 13.34
N THR A 3 15.88 9.75 12.82
CA THR A 3 14.78 8.76 12.87
C THR A 3 15.18 7.41 12.25
N SER A 4 15.11 6.30 13.00
CA SER A 4 15.51 4.94 12.53
C SER A 4 14.74 4.54 11.27
N VAL A 5 15.31 3.64 10.44
CA VAL A 5 14.58 3.19 9.23
C VAL A 5 13.26 2.54 9.65
N GLU A 6 13.31 1.75 10.73
CA GLU A 6 12.14 1.14 11.35
C GLU A 6 11.08 2.17 11.73
N GLU A 7 11.48 3.30 12.32
CA GLU A 7 10.56 4.36 12.72
C GLU A 7 9.98 5.11 11.52
N VAL A 8 10.74 5.28 10.43
CA VAL A 8 10.22 5.83 9.16
C VAL A 8 9.21 4.87 8.53
N ILE A 9 9.53 3.58 8.47
CA ILE A 9 8.65 2.55 7.91
C ILE A 9 7.38 2.44 8.74
N ASN A 10 7.48 2.37 10.07
CA ASN A 10 6.32 2.26 10.94
C ASN A 10 5.39 3.48 10.80
N ASN A 11 5.95 4.69 10.68
CA ASN A 11 5.17 5.89 10.41
C ASN A 11 4.50 5.87 9.03
N ALA A 12 5.22 5.41 8.00
CA ALA A 12 4.67 5.27 6.65
C ALA A 12 3.53 4.23 6.59
N ILE A 13 3.70 3.10 7.27
CA ILE A 13 2.68 2.05 7.41
C ILE A 13 1.46 2.61 8.13
N THR A 14 1.65 3.26 9.28
CA THR A 14 0.54 3.82 10.08
C THR A 14 -0.26 4.87 9.30
N SER A 15 0.43 5.74 8.54
CA SER A 15 -0.20 6.75 7.69
C SER A 15 -1.00 6.14 6.53
N THR A 16 -0.47 5.06 5.95
CA THR A 16 -1.11 4.39 4.80
C THR A 16 -2.25 3.48 5.23
N ILE A 17 -2.13 2.80 6.38
CA ILE A 17 -3.12 1.87 6.94
C ILE A 17 -4.50 2.52 7.01
N SER A 18 -4.59 3.75 7.53
CA SER A 18 -5.85 4.47 7.65
C SER A 18 -6.56 4.62 6.30
N ARG A 19 -5.82 4.96 5.24
CA ARG A 19 -6.38 5.10 3.90
C ARG A 19 -6.84 3.75 3.35
N THR A 20 -6.03 2.70 3.50
CA THR A 20 -6.40 1.34 3.09
C THR A 20 -7.66 0.85 3.80
N ILE A 21 -7.76 1.04 5.13
CA ILE A 21 -8.93 0.61 5.91
C ILE A 21 -10.19 1.35 5.45
N ILE A 22 -10.10 2.66 5.20
CA ILE A 22 -11.25 3.45 4.74
C ILE A 22 -11.72 2.96 3.37
N THR A 23 -10.83 2.88 2.37
CA THR A 23 -11.23 2.48 1.01
C THR A 23 -11.76 1.05 0.97
N HIS A 24 -11.07 0.11 1.63
CA HIS A 24 -11.48 -1.28 1.69
C HIS A 24 -12.74 -1.51 2.54
N GLY A 25 -12.89 -0.79 3.65
CA GLY A 25 -14.07 -0.83 4.50
C GLY A 25 -15.31 -0.29 3.79
N CYS A 26 -15.19 0.83 3.06
CA CYS A 26 -16.28 1.36 2.24
C CYS A 26 -16.70 0.41 1.12
N THR A 27 -15.75 -0.19 0.40
CA THR A 27 -16.07 -1.19 -0.64
C THR A 27 -16.74 -2.42 -0.05
N GLN A 28 -16.28 -2.91 1.10
CA GLN A 28 -16.90 -4.06 1.75
C GLN A 28 -18.31 -3.75 2.25
N MET A 29 -18.55 -2.57 2.85
CA MET A 29 -19.90 -2.13 3.24
C MET A 29 -20.86 -2.05 2.05
N MET A 30 -20.39 -1.53 0.91
CA MET A 30 -21.16 -1.47 -0.32
C MET A 30 -21.55 -2.87 -0.81
N VAL A 31 -20.60 -3.80 -0.90
CA VAL A 31 -20.88 -5.17 -1.38
C VAL A 31 -21.75 -5.93 -0.40
N LEU A 32 -21.57 -5.76 0.91
CA LEU A 32 -22.46 -6.37 1.92
C LEU A 32 -23.89 -5.87 1.76
N SER A 33 -24.09 -4.58 1.49
CA SER A 33 -25.42 -4.03 1.22
C SER A 33 -26.04 -4.67 -0.02
N MET A 34 -25.24 -4.88 -1.08
CA MET A 34 -25.70 -5.61 -2.28
C MET A 34 -25.96 -7.09 -2.01
N LEU A 35 -25.23 -7.73 -1.10
CA LEU A 35 -25.40 -9.13 -0.74
C LEU A 35 -26.71 -9.38 0.01
N PHE A 36 -27.05 -8.50 0.96
CA PHE A 36 -28.26 -8.61 1.78
C PHE A 36 -29.50 -8.00 1.10
N PHE A 37 -29.36 -6.87 0.38
CA PHE A 37 -30.49 -6.14 -0.22
C PHE A 37 -30.59 -6.25 -1.75
N GLY A 38 -29.63 -6.84 -2.45
CA GLY A 38 -29.58 -6.87 -3.93
C GLY A 38 -30.46 -7.92 -4.62
N GLY A 39 -31.13 -8.80 -3.87
CA GLY A 39 -32.02 -9.83 -4.43
C GLY A 39 -31.31 -10.94 -5.21
N THR A 40 -32.07 -11.85 -5.82
CA THR A 40 -31.57 -13.09 -6.45
C THR A 40 -30.66 -12.86 -7.66
N THR A 41 -30.88 -11.77 -8.40
CA THR A 41 -30.10 -11.44 -9.61
C THR A 41 -28.66 -11.06 -9.28
N LEU A 42 -28.43 -10.34 -8.16
CA LEU A 42 -27.11 -9.85 -7.78
C LEU A 42 -26.44 -10.69 -6.68
N HIS A 43 -27.14 -11.64 -6.08
CA HIS A 43 -26.64 -12.40 -4.93
C HIS A 43 -25.34 -13.16 -5.22
N TYR A 44 -25.30 -13.96 -6.29
CA TYR A 44 -24.09 -14.73 -6.66
C TYR A 44 -22.93 -13.83 -7.08
N PHE A 45 -23.23 -12.70 -7.72
CA PHE A 45 -22.22 -11.70 -8.07
C PHE A 45 -21.66 -11.01 -6.82
N ALA A 46 -22.52 -10.65 -5.86
CA ALA A 46 -22.12 -10.08 -4.58
C ALA A 46 -21.25 -11.06 -3.79
N ILE A 47 -21.60 -12.36 -3.75
CA ILE A 47 -20.78 -13.39 -3.09
C ILE A 47 -19.38 -13.45 -3.72
N ALA A 48 -19.28 -13.50 -5.05
CA ALA A 48 -18.01 -13.54 -5.74
C ALA A 48 -17.15 -12.29 -5.44
N LEU A 49 -17.78 -11.10 -5.42
CA LEU A 49 -17.12 -9.85 -5.04
C LEU A 49 -16.68 -9.85 -3.57
N THR A 50 -17.52 -10.30 -2.65
CA THR A 50 -17.20 -10.37 -1.22
C THR A 50 -15.98 -11.27 -0.99
N ILE A 51 -15.95 -12.45 -1.62
CA ILE A 51 -14.82 -13.38 -1.51
C ILE A 51 -13.55 -12.74 -2.09
N GLY A 52 -13.62 -12.19 -3.30
CA GLY A 52 -12.48 -11.54 -3.95
C GLY A 52 -11.91 -10.37 -3.14
N ILE A 53 -12.79 -9.54 -2.56
CA ILE A 53 -12.40 -8.40 -1.73
C ILE A 53 -11.81 -8.88 -0.40
N CYS A 54 -12.38 -9.88 0.28
CA CYS A 54 -11.80 -10.44 1.50
C CYS A 54 -10.35 -10.90 1.31
N PHE A 55 -10.09 -11.68 0.26
CA PHE A 55 -8.73 -12.12 -0.07
C PHE A 55 -7.83 -10.97 -0.55
N GLY A 56 -8.37 -10.02 -1.31
CA GLY A 56 -7.62 -8.87 -1.83
C GLY A 56 -7.16 -7.91 -0.73
N ILE A 57 -8.01 -7.58 0.24
CA ILE A 57 -7.67 -6.72 1.38
C ILE A 57 -6.61 -7.39 2.25
N TYR A 58 -6.84 -8.65 2.60
CA TYR A 58 -5.94 -9.40 3.46
C TYR A 58 -4.57 -9.57 2.78
N SER A 59 -4.55 -9.87 1.49
CA SER A 59 -3.30 -9.98 0.73
C SER A 59 -2.58 -8.63 0.61
N SER A 60 -3.27 -7.53 0.29
CA SER A 60 -2.56 -6.26 0.03
C SER A 60 -1.93 -5.67 1.29
N VAL A 61 -2.63 -5.70 2.42
CA VAL A 61 -2.18 -5.06 3.67
C VAL A 61 -1.12 -5.91 4.37
N PHE A 62 -1.35 -7.22 4.50
CA PHE A 62 -0.46 -8.09 5.27
C PHE A 62 0.80 -8.45 4.48
N VAL A 63 0.69 -8.71 3.17
CA VAL A 63 1.85 -9.09 2.35
C VAL A 63 2.76 -7.89 2.10
N ALA A 64 2.21 -6.69 1.84
CA ALA A 64 3.04 -5.49 1.66
C ALA A 64 3.78 -5.08 2.95
N ALA A 65 3.11 -5.14 4.10
CA ALA A 65 3.74 -4.87 5.40
C ALA A 65 4.81 -5.93 5.75
N ALA A 66 4.52 -7.21 5.50
CA ALA A 66 5.48 -8.30 5.72
C ALA A 66 6.69 -8.18 4.78
N ILE A 67 6.49 -7.88 3.50
CA ILE A 67 7.58 -7.67 2.53
C ILE A 67 8.42 -6.44 2.91
N ALA A 68 7.80 -5.34 3.35
CA ALA A 68 8.52 -4.14 3.78
C ALA A 68 9.41 -4.39 5.01
N MET A 69 8.97 -5.22 5.96
CA MET A 69 9.80 -5.63 7.10
C MET A 69 10.85 -6.66 6.71
N TRP A 70 10.52 -7.59 5.81
CA TRP A 70 11.42 -8.67 5.38
C TRP A 70 12.57 -8.18 4.49
N LEU A 71 12.33 -7.17 3.64
CA LEU A 71 13.36 -6.53 2.81
C LEU A 71 14.38 -5.73 3.63
N GLY A 72 14.19 -5.56 4.94
CA GLY A 72 15.20 -5.00 5.84
C GLY A 72 15.79 -3.70 5.32
N VAL A 73 14.93 -2.79 4.84
CA VAL A 73 15.33 -1.56 4.16
C VAL A 73 16.37 -0.85 5.03
N LYS A 74 17.59 -0.70 4.52
CA LYS A 74 18.63 0.08 5.17
C LYS A 74 18.52 1.51 4.64
N ARG A 75 18.85 2.49 5.50
CA ARG A 75 18.86 3.94 5.15
C ARG A 75 19.65 4.21 3.87
N GLU A 76 20.64 3.38 3.56
CA GLU A 76 21.48 3.51 2.37
C GLU A 76 20.70 3.33 1.04
N ASP A 77 19.67 2.48 0.97
CA ASP A 77 18.91 2.23 -0.28
C ASP A 77 17.89 3.33 -0.62
N LEU A 78 17.52 4.13 0.38
CA LEU A 78 16.57 5.25 0.22
C LEU A 78 17.27 6.56 -0.14
N ILE A 79 18.60 6.62 0.02
CA ILE A 79 19.43 7.73 -0.47
C ILE A 79 19.69 7.43 -1.94
N LYS A 80 18.87 7.99 -2.83
CA LYS A 80 19.30 8.16 -4.23
C LYS A 80 20.65 8.89 -4.16
N PRO A 81 21.76 8.32 -4.66
CA PRO A 81 22.95 9.12 -4.84
C PRO A 81 22.52 10.29 -5.73
N VAL A 82 22.66 11.50 -5.20
CA VAL A 82 22.55 12.71 -5.99
C VAL A 82 23.53 12.48 -7.14
N LYS A 83 23.02 12.26 -8.35
CA LYS A 83 23.85 12.37 -9.54
C LYS A 83 24.44 13.78 -9.45
N GLU A 84 25.73 13.86 -9.15
CA GLU A 84 26.53 15.03 -9.47
C GLU A 84 26.17 15.35 -10.92
N LYS A 85 25.58 16.53 -11.13
CA LYS A 85 25.63 17.11 -12.46
C LYS A 85 27.12 17.29 -12.73
N ASP A 86 27.64 16.59 -13.73
CA ASP A 86 28.93 16.87 -14.33
C ASP A 86 29.02 18.38 -14.64
N GLU A 87 29.67 19.14 -13.78
CA GLU A 87 30.08 20.54 -14.02
C GLU A 87 31.39 20.57 -14.80
N THR A 88 31.50 19.82 -15.90
CA THR A 88 32.67 19.93 -16.80
C THR A 88 32.37 19.94 -18.29
N ASP A 89 31.10 19.96 -18.72
CA ASP A 89 30.79 20.19 -20.13
C ASP A 89 30.71 21.70 -20.43
N GLY A 90 31.85 22.28 -20.82
CA GLY A 90 31.82 23.45 -21.72
C GLY A 90 32.73 24.65 -21.47
N ALA A 91 33.73 24.61 -20.59
CA ALA A 91 34.74 25.67 -20.52
C ALA A 91 36.16 25.11 -20.50
N VAL A 92 36.72 24.91 -21.70
CA VAL A 92 38.11 25.14 -22.16
C VAL A 92 38.55 24.10 -23.20
N VAL A 93 38.35 24.37 -24.50
CA VAL A 93 39.37 24.67 -25.54
C VAL A 93 38.67 24.91 -26.88
#